data_AF-A0AAV5DJU6-F1
#
_entry.id   AF-A0AAV5DJU6-F1
#
_cell.length_a   1.000
_cell.length_b   1.000
_cell.length_c   1.000
_cell.angle_alpha   90.00
_cell.angle_beta   90.00
_cell.angle_gamma   90.00
#
_symmetry.space_group_name_H-M   'P 1'
#
loop_
_entity.id
_entity.type
_entity.pdbx_description
1 polymer ?
#
loop_
_entity_poly.entity_id
_entity_poly.type
_entity_poly.pdbx_seq_one_letter_code
_entity_poly.pdbx_strand_id
1 'polypeptide(L)'
;MKDGNVDEAMQSFGDYKRLHGLPEPQVLNSVIVSLSYTCSRRWLLRAFDMVLSVYQVNSNLLNSGSLMRLALALARDQMPVPASTVLRIMLETKMLPDVNMLSMSFMHMVKSQVGSYLAADVLAETCECYLDHVTDRRQLKSFGKSATILYLIPGTEPESGSPKTLMKAMNQKEKILQLDWP
;
A
#
# COMPACT_ATOMS: atom_id res chain seq x y z
N MET A 1 12.69 -12.08 18.23
CA MET A 1 11.92 -13.33 18.42
C MET A 1 12.65 -14.42 17.63
N LYS A 2 12.82 -15.63 18.18
CA LYS A 2 13.34 -16.75 17.39
C LYS A 2 12.24 -17.21 16.42
N ASP A 3 12.59 -17.48 15.16
CA ASP A 3 11.64 -17.89 14.12
C ASP A 3 10.74 -19.05 14.54
N GLY A 4 11.26 -20.01 15.32
CA GLY A 4 10.50 -21.15 15.82
C GLY A 4 9.28 -20.78 16.68
N ASN A 5 9.36 -19.70 17.45
CA ASN A 5 8.22 -19.25 18.28
C ASN A 5 7.12 -18.58 17.42
N VAL A 6 7.51 -17.91 16.33
CA VAL A 6 6.57 -17.30 15.39
C VAL A 6 5.88 -18.37 14.54
N ASP A 7 6.60 -19.42 14.14
CA ASP A 7 6.05 -20.59 13.43
C ASP A 7 5.01 -21.36 14.26
N GLU A 8 5.30 -21.64 15.53
CA GLU A 8 4.36 -22.32 16.43
C GLU A 8 3.09 -21.49 16.69
N ALA A 9 3.25 -20.19 16.96
CA ALA A 9 2.12 -19.26 17.12
C ALA A 9 1.26 -19.19 15.84
N MET A 10 1.90 -19.20 14.67
CA MET A 10 1.20 -19.12 13.39
C MET A 10 0.53 -20.43 13.00
N GLN A 11 1.06 -21.57 13.43
CA GLN A 11 0.39 -22.87 13.29
C GLN A 11 -0.87 -22.91 14.17
N SER A 12 -0.75 -22.47 15.43
CA SER A 12 -1.86 -22.37 16.36
C SER A 12 -2.97 -21.44 15.85
N PHE A 13 -2.60 -20.32 15.23
CA PHE A 13 -3.54 -19.41 14.56
C PHE A 13 -4.27 -20.10 13.39
N GLY A 14 -3.55 -20.88 12.58
CA GLY A 14 -4.14 -21.63 11.47
C GLY A 14 -5.14 -22.68 11.95
N ASP A 15 -4.80 -23.41 13.02
CA ASP A 15 -5.69 -24.38 13.64
C ASP A 15 -6.93 -23.72 14.23
N TYR A 16 -6.77 -22.58 14.92
CA TYR A 16 -7.90 -21.77 15.40
C TYR A 16 -8.80 -21.34 14.25
N LYS A 17 -8.23 -20.81 13.16
CA LYS A 17 -9.00 -20.38 11.99
C LYS A 17 -9.82 -21.53 11.40
N ARG A 18 -9.26 -22.73 11.35
CA ARG A 18 -9.94 -23.93 10.83
C ARG A 18 -11.08 -24.38 11.74
N LEU A 19 -10.92 -24.27 13.06
CA LEU A 19 -11.88 -24.78 14.04
C LEU A 19 -12.98 -23.76 14.38
N HIS A 20 -12.66 -22.47 14.40
CA HIS A 20 -13.51 -21.42 14.94
C HIS A 20 -13.81 -20.28 13.94
N GLY A 21 -13.22 -20.30 12.75
CA GLY A 21 -13.36 -19.22 11.76
C GLY A 21 -12.40 -18.06 11.99
N LEU A 22 -12.68 -16.89 11.40
CA LEU A 22 -11.78 -15.74 11.50
C LEU A 22 -11.73 -15.21 12.95
N PRO A 23 -10.52 -14.91 13.47
CA PRO A 23 -10.38 -14.33 14.79
C PRO A 23 -10.87 -12.87 14.82
N GLU A 24 -11.07 -12.36 16.04
CA GLU A 24 -11.48 -10.97 16.25
C GLU A 24 -10.50 -9.98 15.60
N PRO A 25 -11.00 -8.81 15.11
CA PRO A 25 -10.18 -7.80 14.43
C PRO A 25 -8.92 -7.39 15.20
N GLN A 26 -9.00 -7.30 16.53
CA GLN A 26 -7.86 -6.89 17.37
C GLN A 26 -6.72 -7.93 17.33
N VAL A 27 -7.07 -9.21 17.42
CA VAL A 27 -6.12 -10.33 17.34
C VAL A 27 -5.52 -10.37 15.93
N LEU A 28 -6.36 -10.27 14.90
CA LEU A 28 -5.91 -10.24 13.51
C LEU A 28 -4.92 -9.09 13.25
N ASN A 29 -5.26 -7.88 13.70
CA ASN A 29 -4.43 -6.69 13.57
C ASN A 29 -3.07 -6.87 14.28
N SER A 30 -3.08 -7.42 15.50
CA SER A 30 -1.85 -7.69 16.25
C SER A 30 -0.93 -8.69 15.55
N VAL A 31 -1.50 -9.74 14.95
CA VAL A 31 -0.74 -10.73 14.18
C VAL A 31 -0.12 -10.10 12.93
N ILE A 32 -0.89 -9.35 12.13
CA ILE A 32 -0.37 -8.66 10.93
C ILE A 32 0.78 -7.72 11.29
N VAL A 33 0.62 -6.93 12.35
CA VAL A 33 1.65 -6.01 12.82
C VAL A 33 2.90 -6.76 13.29
N SER A 34 2.75 -7.80 14.09
CA SER A 34 3.87 -8.63 14.58
C SER A 34 4.67 -9.24 13.43
N LEU A 35 3.98 -9.80 12.43
CA LEU A 35 4.61 -10.36 11.24
C LEU A 35 5.34 -9.29 10.42
N SER A 36 4.72 -8.12 10.26
CA SER A 36 5.32 -6.98 9.54
C SER A 36 6.63 -6.50 10.18
N TYR A 37 6.72 -6.52 11.51
CA TYR A 37 7.93 -6.15 12.25
C TYR A 37 9.03 -7.20 12.20
N THR A 38 8.72 -8.47 11.88
CA THR A 38 9.73 -9.53 11.85
C THR A 38 10.70 -9.37 10.68
N CYS A 39 10.39 -8.51 9.69
CA CYS A 39 11.27 -8.10 8.58
C CYS A 39 11.89 -9.26 7.78
N SER A 40 11.22 -10.42 7.76
CA SER A 40 11.61 -11.58 6.94
C SER A 40 10.62 -11.73 5.79
N ARG A 41 11.13 -11.94 4.58
CA ARG A 41 10.31 -12.19 3.37
C ARG A 41 9.21 -13.22 3.60
N ARG A 42 9.56 -14.33 4.27
CA ARG A 42 8.64 -15.42 4.57
C ARG A 42 7.47 -14.93 5.43
N TRP A 43 7.74 -14.12 6.44
CA TRP A 43 6.73 -13.60 7.36
C TRP A 43 5.88 -12.48 6.75
N LEU A 44 6.49 -11.64 5.91
CA LEU A 44 5.78 -10.60 5.17
C LEU A 44 4.79 -11.20 4.17
N LEU A 45 5.20 -12.23 3.42
CA LEU A 45 4.30 -12.94 2.51
C LEU A 45 3.17 -13.63 3.27
N ARG A 46 3.45 -14.22 4.44
CA ARG A 46 2.41 -14.85 5.25
C ARG A 46 1.39 -13.85 5.80
N ALA A 47 1.84 -12.65 6.17
CA ALA A 47 0.94 -11.55 6.54
C ALA A 47 0.11 -11.07 5.33
N PHE A 48 0.72 -10.99 4.15
CA PHE A 48 0.04 -10.66 2.91
C PHE A 48 -1.05 -11.68 2.55
N ASP A 49 -0.73 -12.99 2.56
CA ASP A 49 -1.69 -14.06 2.30
C ASP A 49 -2.85 -14.06 3.29
N MET A 50 -2.59 -13.72 4.55
CA MET A 50 -3.61 -13.54 5.58
C MET A 50 -4.54 -12.37 5.24
N VAL A 51 -3.99 -11.22 4.84
CA VAL A 51 -4.77 -10.06 4.40
C VAL A 51 -5.65 -10.43 3.21
N LEU A 52 -5.11 -11.12 2.20
CA LEU A 52 -5.90 -11.58 1.03
C LEU A 52 -7.04 -12.50 1.46
N SER A 53 -6.75 -13.47 2.32
CA SER A 53 -7.75 -14.42 2.83
C SER A 53 -8.87 -13.71 3.59
N VAL A 54 -8.54 -12.70 4.41
CA VAL A 54 -9.54 -11.93 5.16
C VAL A 54 -10.31 -11.01 4.22
N TYR A 55 -9.64 -10.36 3.28
CA TYR A 55 -10.27 -9.48 2.30
C TYR A 55 -11.36 -10.19 1.50
N GLN A 56 -11.11 -11.44 1.08
CA GLN A 56 -12.08 -12.28 0.37
C GLN A 56 -13.31 -12.67 1.20
N VAL A 57 -13.18 -12.73 2.53
CA VAL A 57 -14.24 -13.22 3.42
C VAL A 57 -15.00 -12.07 4.09
N ASN A 58 -14.28 -11.13 4.69
CA ASN A 58 -14.83 -9.96 5.37
C ASN A 58 -13.78 -8.85 5.48
N SER A 59 -13.81 -7.92 4.54
CA SER A 59 -12.90 -6.77 4.50
C SER A 59 -13.03 -5.81 5.69
N ASN A 60 -14.18 -5.79 6.39
CA ASN A 60 -14.40 -4.92 7.55
C ASN A 60 -13.53 -5.28 8.77
N LEU A 61 -12.93 -6.48 8.78
CA LEU A 61 -12.02 -6.89 9.86
C LEU A 61 -10.61 -6.31 9.69
N LEU A 62 -10.29 -5.76 8.52
CA LEU A 62 -8.98 -5.17 8.24
C LEU A 62 -8.87 -3.77 8.84
N ASN A 63 -7.68 -3.44 9.33
CA ASN A 63 -7.41 -2.15 9.95
C ASN A 63 -6.41 -1.35 9.10
N SER A 64 -6.71 -0.08 8.85
CA SER A 64 -5.87 0.80 8.02
C SER A 64 -4.43 0.89 8.52
N GLY A 65 -4.23 0.92 9.83
CA GLY A 65 -2.92 1.00 10.45
C GLY A 65 -2.07 -0.26 10.30
N SER A 66 -2.66 -1.46 10.31
CA SER A 66 -1.88 -2.68 10.02
C SER A 66 -1.59 -2.83 8.53
N LEU A 67 -2.57 -2.53 7.67
CA LEU A 67 -2.37 -2.59 6.22
C LEU A 67 -1.27 -1.62 5.77
N MET A 68 -1.26 -0.39 6.28
CA MET A 68 -0.24 0.59 5.94
C MET A 68 1.17 0.16 6.39
N ARG A 69 1.29 -0.42 7.59
CA ARG A 69 2.57 -0.97 8.08
C ARG A 69 3.05 -2.15 7.22
N LEU A 70 2.13 -3.04 6.84
CA LEU A 70 2.44 -4.17 5.98
C LEU A 70 2.88 -3.70 4.58
N ALA A 71 2.14 -2.77 3.97
CA ALA A 71 2.48 -2.18 2.67
C ALA A 71 3.87 -1.54 2.69
N LEU A 72 4.19 -0.75 3.72
CA LEU A 72 5.51 -0.16 3.89
C LEU A 72 6.60 -1.22 4.06
N ALA A 73 6.35 -2.27 4.85
CA ALA A 73 7.31 -3.34 5.07
C ALA A 73 7.59 -4.14 3.78
N LEU A 74 6.56 -4.46 3.00
CA LEU A 74 6.65 -5.11 1.70
C LEU A 74 7.42 -4.23 0.69
N ALA A 75 7.09 -2.94 0.61
CA ALA A 75 7.78 -2.00 -0.26
C ALA A 75 9.27 -1.91 0.10
N ARG A 76 9.57 -1.78 1.39
CA ARG A 76 10.94 -1.69 1.91
C ARG A 76 11.77 -2.92 1.53
N ASP A 77 11.16 -4.10 1.55
CA ASP A 77 11.81 -5.37 1.20
C ASP A 77 11.87 -5.63 -0.33
N GLN A 78 11.52 -4.63 -1.13
CA GLN A 78 11.52 -4.67 -2.60
C GLN A 78 10.48 -5.65 -3.17
N MET A 79 9.31 -5.71 -2.54
CA MET A 79 8.15 -6.48 -2.99
C MET A 79 7.02 -5.53 -3.46
N PRO A 80 7.21 -4.80 -4.57
CA PRO A 80 6.30 -3.74 -4.97
C PRO A 80 4.92 -4.25 -5.40
N VAL A 81 4.83 -5.47 -5.95
CA VAL A 81 3.55 -6.08 -6.34
C VAL A 81 2.67 -6.31 -5.10
N PRO A 82 3.08 -7.10 -4.09
CA PRO A 82 2.32 -7.22 -2.84
C PRO A 82 2.04 -5.89 -2.14
N ALA A 83 3.01 -4.98 -2.10
CA ALA A 83 2.82 -3.66 -1.49
C ALA A 83 1.69 -2.88 -2.18
N SER A 84 1.71 -2.83 -3.51
CA SER A 84 0.67 -2.15 -4.29
C SER A 84 -0.71 -2.79 -4.06
N THR A 85 -0.80 -4.11 -4.01
CA THR A 85 -2.06 -4.81 -3.74
C THR A 85 -2.64 -4.45 -2.38
N VAL A 86 -1.82 -4.38 -1.33
CA VAL A 86 -2.29 -3.96 0.00
C VAL A 86 -2.80 -2.51 -0.02
N LEU A 87 -2.11 -1.61 -0.72
CA LEU A 87 -2.56 -0.22 -0.87
C LEU A 87 -3.90 -0.14 -1.62
N ARG A 88 -4.10 -0.93 -2.68
CA ARG A 88 -5.38 -1.00 -3.40
C ARG A 88 -6.51 -1.52 -2.54
N ILE A 89 -6.27 -2.56 -1.73
CA ILE A 89 -7.26 -3.07 -0.77
C ILE A 89 -7.70 -1.94 0.19
N MET A 90 -6.78 -1.09 0.64
CA MET A 90 -7.13 0.06 1.48
C MET A 90 -8.07 1.03 0.74
N LEU A 91 -7.76 1.38 -0.51
CA LEU A 91 -8.58 2.30 -1.31
C LEU A 91 -9.97 1.71 -1.61
N GLU A 92 -10.03 0.44 -2.00
CA GLU A 92 -11.28 -0.29 -2.30
C GLU A 92 -12.20 -0.36 -1.08
N THR A 93 -11.62 -0.54 0.11
CA THR A 93 -12.34 -0.56 1.39
C THR A 93 -12.59 0.83 1.98
N LYS A 94 -12.37 1.90 1.20
CA LYS A 94 -12.57 3.31 1.59
C LYS A 94 -11.72 3.75 2.78
N MET A 95 -10.60 3.08 3.02
CA MET A 95 -9.60 3.47 4.00
C MET A 95 -8.60 4.43 3.36
N LEU A 96 -8.55 5.67 3.83
CA LEU A 96 -7.54 6.62 3.40
C LEU A 96 -6.18 6.27 4.04
N PRO A 97 -5.11 6.09 3.25
CA PRO A 97 -3.79 5.79 3.77
C PRO A 97 -3.19 7.01 4.47
N ASP A 98 -2.37 6.76 5.51
CA ASP A 98 -1.57 7.81 6.12
C ASP A 98 -0.57 8.36 5.10
N VAL A 99 -0.61 9.67 4.86
CA VAL A 99 0.17 10.33 3.79
C VAL A 99 1.67 10.13 3.98
N ASN A 100 2.17 10.13 5.21
CA ASN A 100 3.59 9.96 5.49
C ASN A 100 4.05 8.52 5.19
N MET A 101 3.31 7.53 5.69
CA MET A 101 3.61 6.13 5.43
C MET A 101 3.43 5.77 3.95
N LEU A 102 2.43 6.34 3.27
CA LEU A 102 2.23 6.16 1.85
C LEU A 102 3.42 6.72 1.04
N SER A 103 3.87 7.93 1.37
CA SER A 103 5.04 8.53 0.73
C SER A 103 6.30 7.71 0.95
N MET A 104 6.51 7.17 2.17
CA MET A 104 7.61 6.25 2.45
C MET A 104 7.50 4.96 1.65
N SER A 105 6.30 4.42 1.48
CA SER A 105 6.06 3.21 0.69
C SER A 105 6.43 3.45 -0.78
N PHE A 106 6.00 4.57 -1.36
CA PHE A 106 6.36 4.95 -2.74
C PHE A 106 7.86 5.13 -2.91
N MET A 107 8.56 5.80 -1.99
CA MET A 107 10.03 5.93 -2.04
C MET A 107 10.75 4.57 -2.08
N HIS A 108 10.18 3.55 -1.47
CA HIS A 108 10.73 2.20 -1.53
C HIS A 108 10.35 1.44 -2.81
N MET A 109 9.14 1.65 -3.33
CA MET A 109 8.67 1.01 -4.57
C MET A 109 9.42 1.53 -5.81
N VAL A 110 9.67 2.83 -5.91
CA VAL A 110 10.33 3.47 -7.07
C VAL A 110 11.80 3.07 -7.25
N LYS A 111 12.38 2.29 -6.32
CA LYS A 111 13.72 1.70 -6.45
C LYS A 111 13.81 0.62 -7.53
N SER A 112 12.67 0.15 -8.03
CA SER A 112 12.57 -0.80 -9.14
C SER A 112 11.71 -0.23 -10.26
N GLN A 113 11.93 -0.66 -11.50
CA GLN A 113 11.12 -0.24 -12.64
C GLN A 113 9.65 -0.66 -12.46
N VAL A 114 9.40 -1.93 -12.11
CA VAL A 114 8.05 -2.45 -11.83
C VAL A 114 7.38 -1.65 -10.71
N GLY A 115 8.10 -1.38 -9.62
CA GLY A 115 7.55 -0.59 -8.51
C GLY A 115 7.33 0.87 -8.86
N SER A 116 8.05 1.45 -9.83
CA SER A 116 7.79 2.81 -10.31
C SER A 116 6.45 2.91 -11.04
N TYR A 117 6.14 1.93 -11.91
CA TYR A 117 4.84 1.88 -12.59
C TYR A 117 3.71 1.69 -11.56
N LEU A 118 3.86 0.71 -10.67
CA LEU A 118 2.85 0.44 -9.64
C LEU A 118 2.64 1.62 -8.67
N ALA A 119 3.70 2.35 -8.31
CA ALA A 119 3.58 3.54 -7.47
C ALA A 119 2.84 4.67 -8.18
N ALA A 120 3.05 4.85 -9.48
CA ALA A 120 2.32 5.83 -10.27
C ALA A 120 0.83 5.48 -10.37
N ASP A 121 0.49 4.21 -10.61
CA ASP A 121 -0.91 3.74 -10.69
C ASP A 121 -1.62 3.93 -9.35
N VAL A 122 -1.02 3.44 -8.26
CA VAL A 122 -1.62 3.57 -6.91
C VAL A 122 -1.74 5.04 -6.50
N LEU A 123 -0.81 5.91 -6.92
CA LEU A 123 -0.94 7.36 -6.71
C LEU A 123 -2.17 7.91 -7.44
N ALA A 124 -2.43 7.47 -8.67
CA ALA A 124 -3.61 7.87 -9.46
C ALA A 124 -4.89 7.52 -8.71
N GLU A 125 -5.01 6.25 -8.34
CA GLU A 125 -6.16 5.68 -7.63
C GLU A 125 -6.35 6.38 -6.28
N THR A 126 -5.25 6.71 -5.59
CA THR A 126 -5.30 7.47 -4.34
C THR A 126 -5.84 8.88 -4.59
N CYS A 127 -5.36 9.59 -5.62
CA CYS A 127 -5.84 10.92 -5.95
C CYS A 127 -7.34 10.93 -6.27
N GLU A 128 -7.80 9.98 -7.07
CA GLU A 128 -9.22 9.79 -7.38
C GLU A 128 -10.04 9.55 -6.11
N CYS A 129 -9.59 8.65 -5.24
CA CYS A 129 -10.24 8.43 -3.94
C CYS A 129 -10.29 9.70 -3.09
N TYR A 130 -9.22 10.50 -3.02
CA TYR A 130 -9.25 11.75 -2.28
C TYR A 130 -10.20 12.79 -2.90
N LEU A 131 -10.31 12.84 -4.23
CA LEU A 131 -11.23 13.76 -4.91
C LEU A 131 -12.70 13.37 -4.68
N ASP A 132 -12.99 12.07 -4.63
CA ASP A 132 -14.33 11.55 -4.39
C ASP A 132 -14.76 11.66 -2.92
N HIS A 133 -13.83 11.47 -1.97
CA HIS A 133 -14.15 11.35 -0.53
C HIS A 133 -13.83 12.61 0.29
N VAL A 134 -13.00 13.53 -0.19
CA VAL A 134 -12.54 14.68 0.60
C VAL A 134 -13.06 16.00 0.03
N THR A 135 -14.13 16.51 0.63
CA THR A 135 -14.63 17.88 0.41
C THR A 135 -13.67 18.97 0.92
N ASP A 136 -12.76 18.63 1.84
CA ASP A 136 -11.75 19.55 2.39
C ASP A 136 -10.46 19.59 1.56
N ARG A 137 -10.35 20.61 0.71
CA ARG A 137 -9.19 20.88 -0.16
C ARG A 137 -7.85 21.03 0.59
N ARG A 138 -7.82 21.17 1.92
CA ARG A 138 -6.58 21.30 2.71
C ARG A 138 -5.79 19.98 2.77
N GLN A 139 -6.46 18.84 2.87
CA GLN A 139 -5.78 17.53 2.91
C GLN A 139 -5.17 17.17 1.56
N LEU A 140 -5.85 17.52 0.46
CA LEU A 140 -5.32 17.37 -0.90
C LEU A 140 -4.04 18.20 -1.13
N LYS A 141 -3.93 19.39 -0.52
CA LYS A 141 -2.71 20.20 -0.55
C LYS A 141 -1.56 19.58 0.25
N SER A 142 -1.85 18.94 1.38
CA SER A 142 -0.84 18.20 2.15
C SER A 142 -0.33 16.99 1.36
N PHE A 143 -1.25 16.24 0.76
CA PHE A 143 -0.94 15.13 -0.13
C PHE A 143 -0.11 15.58 -1.33
N GLY A 144 -0.51 16.65 -2.03
CA GLY A 144 0.24 17.19 -3.17
C GLY A 144 1.66 17.63 -2.82
N LYS A 145 1.91 18.11 -1.59
CA LYS A 145 3.26 18.43 -1.11
C LYS A 145 4.09 17.17 -0.90
N SER A 146 3.55 16.14 -0.26
CA SER A 146 4.28 14.88 -0.05
C SER A 146 4.44 14.06 -1.35
N ALA A 147 3.45 14.12 -2.24
CA ALA A 147 3.48 13.54 -3.58
C ALA A 147 4.53 14.22 -4.48
N THR A 148 5.08 15.38 -4.08
CA THR A 148 6.21 16.00 -4.77
C THR A 148 7.43 15.07 -4.81
N ILE A 149 7.52 14.12 -3.89
CA ILE A 149 8.59 13.11 -3.89
C ILE A 149 8.53 12.18 -5.11
N LEU A 150 7.37 12.09 -5.79
CA LEU A 150 7.21 11.34 -7.04
C LEU A 150 7.72 12.11 -8.27
N TYR A 151 8.01 13.42 -8.17
CA TYR A 151 8.74 14.14 -9.22
C TYR A 151 10.22 13.71 -9.31
N LEU A 152 10.68 12.83 -8.40
CA LEU A 152 11.97 12.12 -8.51
C LEU A 152 11.90 10.89 -9.43
N ILE A 153 10.73 10.51 -9.93
CA ILE A 153 10.63 9.54 -11.03
C ILE A 153 11.13 10.25 -12.30
N PRO A 154 12.13 9.72 -13.02
CA PRO A 154 12.68 10.38 -14.20
C PRO A 154 11.59 10.76 -15.21
N GLY A 155 11.58 12.03 -15.65
CA GLY A 155 10.71 12.52 -16.73
C GLY A 155 9.57 13.47 -16.35
N THR A 156 9.53 14.06 -15.15
CA THR A 156 8.52 15.08 -14.79
C THR A 156 9.18 16.39 -14.37
N GLU A 157 9.10 17.42 -15.20
CA GLU A 157 9.56 18.78 -14.86
C GLU A 157 8.58 19.50 -13.90
N PRO A 158 9.08 20.41 -13.04
CA PRO A 158 8.32 20.97 -11.92
C PRO A 158 7.51 22.21 -12.33
N GLU A 159 6.24 22.02 -12.70
CA GLU A 159 5.30 23.13 -12.93
C GLU A 159 4.25 23.24 -11.82
N SER A 160 4.69 23.66 -10.63
CA SER A 160 3.86 24.01 -9.45
C SER A 160 3.04 22.84 -8.86
N GLY A 161 3.15 22.66 -7.53
CA GLY A 161 2.51 21.59 -6.75
C GLY A 161 0.98 21.68 -6.63
N SER A 162 0.28 21.95 -7.73
CA SER A 162 -1.17 21.90 -7.82
C SER A 162 -1.63 20.47 -8.17
N PRO A 163 -2.72 19.95 -7.57
CA PRO A 163 -3.29 18.65 -7.95
C PRO A 163 -3.64 18.54 -9.44
N LYS A 164 -3.92 19.68 -10.10
CA LYS A 164 -4.16 19.75 -11.54
C LYS A 164 -2.88 19.52 -12.36
N THR A 165 -1.71 19.88 -11.83
CA THR A 165 -0.41 19.62 -12.45
C THR A 165 -0.07 18.13 -12.36
N LEU A 166 -0.30 17.51 -11.20
CA LEU A 166 -0.10 16.06 -11.02
C LEU A 166 -0.97 15.26 -12.00
N MET A 167 -2.26 15.59 -12.10
CA MET A 167 -3.17 14.93 -13.05
C MET A 167 -2.77 15.17 -14.51
N LYS A 168 -2.24 16.35 -14.85
CA LYS A 168 -1.67 16.63 -16.18
C LYS A 168 -0.39 15.82 -16.45
N ALA A 169 0.52 15.72 -15.49
CA ALA A 169 1.76 14.95 -15.63
C ALA A 169 1.48 13.45 -15.80
N MET A 170 0.44 12.94 -15.14
CA MET A 170 -0.02 11.56 -15.25
C MET A 170 -0.68 11.29 -16.61
N ASN A 171 -1.58 12.17 -17.08
CA ASN A 171 -2.17 12.07 -18.42
C ASN A 171 -1.13 12.26 -19.55
N GLN A 172 -0.09 13.06 -19.31
CA GLN A 172 1.02 13.22 -20.26
C GLN A 172 1.84 11.92 -20.35
N LYS A 173 2.03 11.19 -19.24
CA LYS A 173 2.68 9.88 -19.23
C LYS A 173 1.86 8.79 -19.91
N GLU A 174 0.54 8.74 -19.75
CA GLU A 174 -0.31 7.84 -20.55
C GLU A 174 -0.15 8.09 -22.05
N LYS A 175 -0.06 9.36 -22.48
CA LYS A 175 0.21 9.69 -23.88
C LYS A 175 1.61 9.27 -24.35
N ILE A 176 2.63 9.37 -23.49
CA ILE A 176 3.99 8.92 -23.78
C ILE A 176 4.07 7.38 -23.81
N LEU A 177 3.27 6.67 -23.02
CA LEU A 177 3.17 5.20 -23.06
C LEU A 177 2.34 4.69 -24.26
N GLN A 178 1.49 5.54 -24.85
CA GLN A 178 0.76 5.25 -26.09
C GLN A 178 1.51 5.66 -27.37
N LEU A 179 2.57 6.46 -27.25
CA LEU A 179 3.43 6.86 -28.35
C LEU A 179 4.76 6.10 -28.26
N ASP A 180 4.85 5.09 -29.13
CA ASP A 180 6.05 4.38 -29.55
C ASP A 180 6.69 3.40 -28.55
N TRP A 181 6.54 2.11 -28.90
CA TRP A 181 7.68 1.22 -28.92
C TRP A 181 7.77 0.58 -30.32
N PRO A 182 8.97 0.46 -30.94
CA PRO A 182 9.18 -0.32 -32.16
C PRO A 182 8.93 -1.82 -31.99
#